data_AF-A0A9E3EQ34-F1
#
_entry.id   AF-A0A9E3EQ34-F1
#
_cell.length_a   1.000
_cell.length_b   1.000
_cell.length_c   1.000
_cell.angle_alpha   90.00
_cell.angle_beta   90.00
_cell.angle_gamma   90.00
#
_symmetry.space_group_name_H-M   'P 1'
#
loop_
_entity.id
_entity.type
_entity.pdbx_description
1 polymer ?
#
loop_
_entity_poly.entity_id
_entity_poly.type
_entity_poly.pdbx_seq_one_letter_code
_entity_poly.pdbx_strand_id
1 'polypeptide(L)' 'SSSDRGRRLYTSRGWLPWCGPTSVLAPTGTTRTPDDDGSVFVLPVGISLDTSAGLACDWREGDVW' A
#
# COMPACT_ATOMS: atom_id res chain seq x y z
N SER A 1 2.37 7.30 -0.74
CA SER A 1 2.14 6.85 0.66
C SER A 1 1.29 7.86 1.46
N SER A 2 0.72 7.48 2.62
CA SER A 2 -0.01 8.41 3.52
C SER A 2 0.73 8.69 4.84
N SER A 3 0.61 9.93 5.33
CA SER A 3 1.17 10.32 6.63
C SER A 3 0.32 9.85 7.82
N ASP A 4 0.92 9.77 9.01
CA ASP A 4 0.23 9.40 10.25
C ASP A 4 -0.99 10.28 10.57
N ARG A 5 -0.88 11.58 10.29
CA ARG A 5 -1.97 12.54 10.48
C ARG A 5 -3.15 12.25 9.56
N GLY A 6 -2.89 11.74 8.35
CA GLY A 6 -3.90 11.42 7.34
C GLY A 6 -4.69 10.14 7.66
N ARG A 7 -4.16 9.22 8.48
CA ARG A 7 -4.73 7.89 8.71
C ARG A 7 -6.22 7.91 9.09
N ARG A 8 -6.61 8.80 10.02
CA ARG A 8 -8.01 8.93 10.48
C ARG A 8 -8.96 9.37 9.36
N LEU A 9 -8.48 10.16 8.39
CA LEU A 9 -9.28 10.60 7.26
C LEU A 9 -9.70 9.42 6.37
N TYR A 10 -8.78 8.49 6.13
CA TYR A 10 -9.02 7.31 5.29
C TYR A 10 -9.86 6.26 6.02
N THR A 11 -9.50 5.89 7.25
CA THR A 11 -10.20 4.83 7.99
C THR A 11 -11.66 5.18 8.29
N SER A 12 -11.97 6.46 8.57
CA SER A 12 -13.35 6.93 8.74
C SER A 12 -14.21 6.82 7.48
N ARG A 13 -13.61 6.63 6.30
CA ARG A 13 -14.28 6.51 5.00
C ARG A 13 -14.26 5.08 4.44
N GLY A 14 -13.97 4.09 5.29
CA GLY A 14 -14.01 2.67 4.90
C GLY A 14 -12.76 2.18 4.17
N TRP A 15 -11.69 2.99 4.08
CA TRP A 15 -10.39 2.50 3.61
C TRP A 15 -9.76 1.58 4.65
N LEU A 16 -9.15 0.50 4.18
CA LEU A 16 -8.48 -0.49 5.00
C LEU A 16 -6.96 -0.25 4.99
N PRO A 17 -6.28 -0.21 6.14
CA PRO A 17 -4.83 -0.18 6.17
C PRO A 17 -4.27 -1.49 5.59
N TRP A 18 -3.23 -1.38 4.76
CA TRP A 18 -2.45 -2.54 4.35
C TRP A 18 -1.44 -2.90 5.44
N CYS A 19 -1.52 -4.12 5.95
CA CYS A 19 -0.70 -4.61 7.07
C CYS A 19 0.45 -5.52 6.61
N GLY A 20 0.38 -6.02 5.38
CA GLY A 20 1.41 -6.86 4.79
C GLY A 20 2.55 -6.06 4.13
N PRO A 21 3.58 -6.78 3.65
CA PRO A 21 4.76 -6.17 3.03
C PRO A 21 4.44 -5.47 1.70
N THR A 22 4.89 -4.21 1.50
CA THR A 22 4.74 -3.43 0.26
C THR A 22 5.97 -3.52 -0.66
N SER A 23 5.80 -3.71 -1.96
CA SER A 23 6.90 -3.86 -2.92
C SER A 23 6.61 -3.13 -4.23
N VAL A 24 7.62 -2.97 -5.07
CA VAL A 24 7.47 -2.50 -6.44
C VAL A 24 7.93 -3.57 -7.41
N LEU A 25 7.19 -3.76 -8.50
CA LEU A 25 7.62 -4.53 -9.66
C LEU A 25 8.55 -3.68 -10.53
N ALA A 26 9.79 -3.49 -10.08
CA ALA A 26 10.80 -2.70 -10.78
C ALA A 26 11.27 -3.41 -12.07
N PRO A 27 11.93 -2.69 -13.01
CA PRO A 27 12.46 -3.31 -14.24
C PRO A 27 13.41 -4.49 -14.00
N THR A 28 14.07 -4.52 -12.84
CA THR A 28 14.98 -5.59 -12.42
C THR A 28 14.31 -6.70 -11.60
N GLY A 29 12.99 -6.61 -11.39
CA GLY A 29 12.20 -7.54 -10.58
C GLY A 29 11.61 -6.93 -9.31
N THR A 30 10.90 -7.75 -8.55
CA THR A 30 10.22 -7.32 -7.33
C THR A 30 11.22 -6.88 -6.25
N THR A 31 11.06 -5.66 -5.76
CA THR A 31 11.90 -5.08 -4.71
C THR A 31 11.04 -4.62 -3.53
N ARG A 32 11.47 -4.93 -2.29
CA ARG A 32 10.78 -4.50 -1.05
C ARG A 32 10.85 -2.97 -0.88
N THR A 33 9.78 -2.35 -0.39
CA THR A 33 9.71 -0.93 -0.02
C THR A 33 9.34 -0.78 1.46
N PRO A 34 10.23 -1.18 2.40
CA PRO A 34 9.90 -1.24 3.82
C PRO A 34 9.57 0.13 4.44
N ASP A 35 10.10 1.22 3.88
CA ASP A 35 9.80 2.59 4.32
C ASP A 35 8.32 2.97 4.10
N ASP A 36 7.63 2.26 3.19
CA ASP A 36 6.22 2.44 2.88
C ASP A 36 5.30 1.45 3.61
N ASP A 37 5.85 0.45 4.32
CA ASP A 37 5.06 -0.51 5.08
C ASP A 37 4.16 0.23 6.10
N GLY A 38 2.89 -0.19 6.20
CA GLY A 38 1.91 0.40 7.11
C GLY A 38 1.37 1.78 6.70
N SER A 39 1.86 2.37 5.61
CA SER A 39 1.43 3.69 5.11
C SER A 39 0.36 3.63 4.01
N VAL A 40 0.20 2.45 3.40
CA VAL A 40 -0.73 2.17 2.30
C VAL A 40 -2.13 1.87 2.82
N PHE A 41 -3.14 2.40 2.14
CA PHE A 41 -4.55 2.13 2.38
C PHE A 41 -5.22 1.70 1.07
N VAL A 42 -6.17 0.76 1.16
CA VAL A 42 -6.95 0.27 0.01
C VAL A 42 -8.44 0.46 0.24
N LEU A 43 -9.19 0.64 -0.85
CA LEU A 43 -10.65 0.65 -0.84
C LEU A 43 -11.16 -0.45 -1.80
N PRO A 44 -11.42 -1.66 -1.29
CA PRO A 44 -11.92 -2.75 -2.12
C PRO A 44 -13.31 -2.42 -2.71
N VAL A 45 -13.49 -2.67 -4.01
CA VAL A 45 -14.77 -2.46 -4.69
C VAL A 45 -15.26 -3.80 -5.24
N GLY A 46 -16.24 -4.41 -4.57
CA GLY A 46 -16.83 -5.70 -4.99
C GLY A 46 -15.93 -6.92 -4.78
N ILE A 47 -14.81 -6.78 -4.08
CA ILE A 47 -13.86 -7.85 -3.77
C ILE A 47 -13.49 -7.85 -2.29
N SER A 48 -13.07 -9.01 -1.79
CA SER A 48 -12.43 -9.14 -0.48
C SER A 48 -10.92 -9.25 -0.67
N LEU A 49 -10.13 -8.61 0.19
CA LEU A 49 -8.67 -8.66 0.19
C LEU A 49 -8.17 -9.07 1.57
N ASP A 50 -7.18 -9.96 1.60
CA ASP A 50 -6.37 -10.21 2.78
C ASP A 50 -5.29 -9.11 2.88
N THR A 51 -5.48 -8.16 3.79
CA THR A 51 -4.56 -7.03 3.95
C THR A 51 -3.24 -7.40 4.64
N SER A 52 -3.05 -8.67 5.03
CA SER A 52 -1.78 -9.19 5.55
C SER A 52 -0.86 -9.75 4.47
N ALA A 53 -1.36 -9.95 3.25
CA ALA A 53 -0.58 -10.46 2.12
C ALA A 53 0.43 -9.42 1.59
N GLY A 54 1.38 -9.87 0.78
CA GLY A 54 2.27 -8.96 0.04
C GLY A 54 1.50 -8.19 -1.03
N LEU A 55 1.79 -6.89 -1.18
CA LEU A 55 1.23 -6.04 -2.23
C LEU A 55 2.36 -5.41 -3.03
N ALA A 56 2.27 -5.49 -4.36
CA ALA A 56 3.24 -4.89 -5.26
C ALA A 56 2.57 -3.83 -6.13
N CYS A 57 3.09 -2.60 -6.14
CA CYS A 57 2.74 -1.60 -7.16
C CYS A 57 3.57 -1.82 -8.44
N ASP A 58 3.14 -1.20 -9.53
CA ASP A 58 3.92 -1.08 -10.74
C ASP A 58 5.00 0.01 -10.62
N TRP A 59 5.99 -0.04 -11.51
CA TRP A 59 7.11 0.89 -11.50
C TRP A 59 6.72 2.29 -12.02
N ARG A 60 7.23 3.32 -11.34
CA ARG A 60 7.27 4.72 -11.81
C ARG A 60 8.52 5.41 -11.28
N GLU A 61 8.91 6.52 -11.90
CA GLU A 61 9.97 7.40 -11.37
C GLU A 61 9.53 8.08 -10.05
N GLY A 62 10.49 8.26 -9.14
CA GLY A 62 10.25 8.91 -7.83
C GLY A 62 9.74 7.96 -6.76
N ASP A 63 8.91 8.49 -5.84
CA ASP A 63 8.22 7.67 -4.84
C ASP A 63 7.21 6.76 -5.54
N VAL A 64 7.35 5.45 -5.36
CA VAL A 64 6.54 4.42 -6.04
C VAL A 64 5.20 4.15 -5.37
N TRP A 65 4.96 4.66 -4.15
CA TRP A 65 3.73 4.45 -3.37
C TRP A 65 2.87 5.70 -3.17
#